data_AF-A0A8X8AUV4-F1
#
_entry.id   AF-A0A8X8AUV4-F1
#
_cell.length_a   1.000
_cell.length_b   1.000
_cell.length_c   1.000
_cell.angle_alpha   90.00
_cell.angle_beta   90.00
_cell.angle_gamma   90.00
#
_symmetry.space_group_name_H-M   'P 1'
#
loop_
_entity.id
_entity.type
_entity.pdbx_description
1 polymer ?
#
loop_
_entity_poly.entity_id
_entity_poly.type
_entity_poly.pdbx_seq_one_letter_code
_entity_poly.pdbx_strand_id
1 'polypeptide(L)'
;MISGFPTIKIFRNGGKAVQEYNGPREADGIVTYFQKQGGPAFFEIKSDDDATEVVGDKKVVVVEVFPKLSESEFVSFLATAEKLRSDYDFAHTSDAKLLPRGESVTGPVVRLFSNPRVPECD
;
A
#
# COMPACT_ATOMS: atom_id res chain seq x y z
N MET A 1 -3.00 -25.79 -1.60
CA MET A 1 -2.31 -26.90 -0.90
C MET A 1 -1.25 -26.34 0.04
N ILE A 2 -0.78 -27.11 1.02
CA ILE A 2 0.44 -26.82 1.79
C ILE A 2 1.51 -27.73 1.20
N SER A 3 2.61 -27.17 0.69
CA SER A 3 3.65 -27.91 -0.03
C SER A 3 4.90 -28.19 0.80
N GLY A 4 5.01 -27.66 2.02
CA GLY A 4 6.14 -27.86 2.92
C GLY A 4 5.86 -27.33 4.32
N PHE A 5 6.75 -27.62 5.28
CA PHE A 5 6.60 -27.16 6.67
C PHE A 5 7.84 -26.40 7.16
N PRO A 6 7.66 -25.36 8.01
CA PRO A 6 6.38 -24.73 8.31
C PRO A 6 5.91 -23.79 7.18
N THR A 7 4.61 -23.80 6.89
CA THR A 7 3.91 -22.78 6.09
C THR A 7 2.98 -22.01 7.01
N ILE A 8 3.12 -20.69 7.04
CA ILE A 8 2.29 -19.80 7.86
C ILE A 8 1.24 -19.15 6.95
N LYS A 9 -0.03 -19.16 7.38
CA LYS A 9 -1.14 -18.56 6.63
C LYS A 9 -1.89 -17.54 7.49
N ILE A 10 -2.29 -16.45 6.86
CA ILE A 10 -3.07 -15.37 7.45
C ILE A 10 -4.49 -15.51 6.95
N PHE A 11 -5.44 -15.60 7.88
CA PHE A 11 -6.86 -15.69 7.60
C PHE A 11 -7.53 -14.37 7.99
N ARG A 12 -8.31 -13.79 7.08
CA ARG A 12 -9.14 -12.60 7.35
C ARG A 12 -10.60 -12.87 7.03
N ASN A 13 -11.49 -12.07 7.59
CA ASN A 13 -12.93 -12.11 7.31
C ASN A 13 -13.54 -13.51 7.49
N GLY A 14 -13.16 -14.21 8.57
CA GLY A 14 -13.62 -15.57 8.85
C GLY A 14 -13.12 -16.62 7.84
N GLY A 15 -11.97 -16.39 7.20
CA GLY A 15 -11.36 -17.32 6.24
C GLY A 15 -11.76 -17.09 4.78
N LYS A 16 -12.55 -16.05 4.48
CA LYS A 16 -12.88 -15.67 3.09
C LYS A 16 -11.67 -15.14 2.31
N ALA A 17 -10.69 -14.58 3.02
CA ALA A 17 -9.42 -14.17 2.45
C ALA A 17 -8.28 -14.91 3.16
N VAL A 18 -7.50 -15.68 2.40
CA VAL A 18 -6.36 -16.45 2.90
C VAL A 18 -5.12 -16.01 2.14
N GLN A 19 -4.10 -15.60 2.87
CA GLN A 19 -2.81 -15.17 2.32
C GLN A 19 -1.68 -15.97 2.94
N GLU A 20 -0.65 -16.27 2.15
CA GLU A 20 0.57 -16.87 2.67
C GLU A 20 1.46 -15.80 3.32
N TYR A 21 2.00 -16.11 4.49
CA TYR A 21 2.94 -15.24 5.18
C TYR A 21 4.33 -15.40 4.54
N ASN A 22 4.76 -14.35 3.84
CA ASN A 22 6.07 -14.28 3.19
C ASN A 22 7.06 -13.36 3.94
N GLY A 23 6.79 -13.06 5.22
CA GLY A 23 7.63 -12.21 6.06
C GLY A 23 8.76 -12.97 6.80
N PRO A 24 9.54 -12.26 7.64
CA PRO A 24 10.63 -12.84 8.44
C PRO A 24 10.14 -13.90 9.45
N ARG A 25 10.94 -14.92 9.77
CA ARG A 25 10.49 -16.04 10.63
C ARG A 25 10.90 -15.88 12.10
N GLU A 26 11.51 -14.75 12.43
CA GLU A 26 11.88 -14.33 13.77
C GLU A 26 10.70 -13.64 14.47
N ALA A 27 10.61 -13.75 15.79
CA ALA A 27 9.49 -13.23 16.56
C ALA A 27 9.20 -11.74 16.27
N ASP A 28 10.24 -10.90 16.29
CA ASP A 28 10.10 -9.46 16.07
C ASP A 28 9.63 -9.12 14.65
N GLY A 29 10.07 -9.89 13.65
CA GLY A 29 9.64 -9.73 12.27
C GLY A 29 8.19 -10.14 12.05
N ILE A 30 7.74 -11.19 12.74
CA ILE A 30 6.33 -11.60 12.76
C ILE A 30 5.47 -10.52 13.40
N VAL A 31 5.87 -10.00 14.56
CA VAL A 31 5.14 -8.93 15.27
C VAL A 31 5.04 -7.69 14.41
N THR A 32 6.16 -7.21 13.86
CA THR A 32 6.21 -6.02 13.00
C THR A 32 5.32 -6.19 11.78
N TYR A 33 5.36 -7.36 11.14
CA TYR A 33 4.49 -7.67 10.01
C TYR A 33 3.02 -7.58 10.41
N PHE A 34 2.60 -8.23 11.49
CA PHE A 34 1.20 -8.21 11.90
C PHE A 34 0.73 -6.84 12.41
N GLN A 35 1.62 -6.01 12.97
CA GLN A 35 1.31 -4.61 13.29
C GLN A 35 1.02 -3.81 12.03
N LYS A 36 1.85 -3.94 10.97
CA LYS A 36 1.56 -3.32 9.66
C LYS A 36 0.22 -3.80 9.10
N GLN A 37 -0.08 -5.09 9.26
CA GLN A 37 -1.35 -5.69 8.87
C GLN A 37 -2.52 -5.31 9.81
N GLY A 38 -2.28 -4.73 10.98
CA GLY A 38 -3.33 -4.20 11.84
C GLY A 38 -3.76 -2.78 11.43
N GLY A 39 -2.90 -2.08 10.70
CA GLY A 39 -3.12 -0.71 10.24
C GLY A 39 -4.11 -0.62 9.06
N PRO A 40 -4.45 0.62 8.67
CA PRO A 40 -5.32 0.86 7.52
C PRO A 40 -4.68 0.33 6.23
N ALA A 41 -5.51 -0.12 5.29
CA ALA A 41 -5.03 -0.65 4.01
C ALA A 41 -4.38 0.43 3.13
N PHE A 42 -4.72 1.71 3.36
CA PHE A 42 -4.18 2.86 2.65
C PHE A 42 -4.12 4.09 3.58
N PHE A 43 -3.37 5.11 3.17
CA PHE A 43 -3.31 6.42 3.82
C PHE A 43 -4.04 7.49 2.99
N GLU A 44 -4.71 8.45 3.64
CA GLU A 44 -5.32 9.60 2.95
C GLU A 44 -4.36 10.79 3.02
N ILE A 45 -4.00 11.35 1.87
CA ILE A 45 -3.11 12.53 1.76
C ILE A 45 -3.98 13.79 1.65
N LYS A 46 -3.85 14.71 2.61
CA LYS A 46 -4.62 15.97 2.66
C LYS A 46 -3.75 17.22 2.60
N SER A 47 -2.46 17.06 2.78
CA SER A 47 -1.47 18.14 2.81
C SER A 47 -0.18 17.75 2.11
N ASP A 48 0.65 18.75 1.80
CA ASP A 48 1.99 18.55 1.26
C ASP A 48 2.90 17.79 2.26
N ASP A 49 2.67 17.97 3.55
CA ASP A 49 3.38 17.24 4.61
C ASP A 49 3.02 15.75 4.59
N ASP A 50 1.72 15.41 4.50
CA ASP A 50 1.27 14.02 4.36
C ASP A 50 1.86 13.39 3.09
N ALA A 51 1.88 14.13 1.99
CA ALA A 51 2.46 13.65 0.73
C ALA A 51 3.95 13.37 0.89
N THR A 52 4.68 14.21 1.61
CA THR A 52 6.11 14.01 1.86
C THR A 52 6.37 12.79 2.74
N GLU A 53 5.58 12.60 3.81
CA GLU A 53 5.69 11.43 4.69
C GLU A 53 5.33 10.13 3.98
N VAL A 54 4.28 10.16 3.16
CA VAL A 54 3.76 8.97 2.49
C VAL A 54 4.60 8.60 1.28
N VAL A 55 4.97 9.56 0.43
CA VAL A 55 5.63 9.34 -0.88
C VAL A 55 7.15 9.40 -0.80
N GLY A 56 7.73 9.96 0.26
CA GLY A 56 9.17 10.17 0.42
C GLY A 56 10.01 8.89 0.46
N ASP A 57 10.54 8.54 1.64
CA ASP A 57 11.59 7.50 1.79
C ASP A 57 11.13 6.05 1.59
N LYS A 58 9.88 5.83 1.15
CA LYS A 58 9.32 4.49 1.00
C LYS A 58 9.71 3.84 -0.33
N LYS A 59 9.99 2.53 -0.29
CA LYS A 59 10.52 1.75 -1.44
C LYS A 59 9.61 1.81 -2.67
N VAL A 60 8.30 1.63 -2.49
CA VAL A 60 7.27 1.76 -3.54
C VAL A 60 5.93 2.11 -2.87
N VAL A 61 5.26 3.15 -3.37
CA VAL A 61 3.96 3.61 -2.88
C VAL A 61 3.02 3.80 -4.06
N VAL A 62 1.83 3.19 -3.97
CA VAL A 62 0.77 3.34 -4.96
C VAL A 62 -0.19 4.40 -4.45
N VAL A 63 -0.28 5.52 -5.16
CA VAL A 63 -1.17 6.63 -4.81
C VAL A 63 -2.27 6.75 -5.85
N GLU A 64 -3.51 6.61 -5.42
CA GLU A 64 -4.66 6.88 -6.27
C GLU A 64 -5.18 8.30 -6.09
N VAL A 65 -5.42 8.97 -7.21
CA VAL A 65 -5.97 10.31 -7.25
C VAL A 65 -7.43 10.21 -7.68
N PHE A 66 -8.35 10.69 -6.84
CA PHE A 66 -9.78 10.76 -7.12
C PHE A 66 -10.27 12.22 -7.12
N PRO A 67 -10.15 12.96 -8.24
CA PRO A 67 -10.67 14.33 -8.32
C PRO A 67 -12.18 14.40 -8.08
N LYS A 68 -12.89 13.33 -8.46
CA LYS A 68 -14.29 13.09 -8.14
C LYS A 68 -14.37 11.67 -7.60
N LEU A 69 -14.83 11.53 -6.36
CA LEU A 69 -14.95 10.22 -5.74
C LEU A 69 -16.13 9.47 -6.36
N SER A 70 -15.84 8.31 -6.97
CA SER A 70 -16.84 7.32 -7.34
C SER A 70 -16.78 6.16 -6.36
N GLU A 71 -17.94 5.74 -5.84
CA GLU A 71 -18.01 4.61 -4.90
C GLU A 71 -17.48 3.31 -5.50
N SER A 72 -17.75 3.05 -6.78
CA SER A 72 -17.30 1.82 -7.45
C SER A 72 -15.78 1.76 -7.63
N GLU A 73 -15.17 2.91 -7.93
CA GLU A 73 -13.72 3.03 -8.09
C GLU A 73 -13.03 2.89 -6.74
N PHE A 74 -13.56 3.55 -5.71
CA PHE A 74 -13.04 3.46 -4.35
C PHE A 74 -13.17 2.06 -3.74
N VAL A 75 -14.26 1.33 -4.02
CA VAL A 75 -14.41 -0.07 -3.59
C VAL A 75 -13.35 -0.96 -4.25
N SER A 76 -13.05 -0.73 -5.52
CA SER A 76 -12.03 -1.48 -6.27
C SER A 76 -10.61 -1.21 -5.74
N PHE A 77 -10.34 0.06 -5.42
CA PHE A 77 -9.12 0.48 -4.74
C PHE A 77 -8.94 -0.21 -3.39
N LEU A 78 -9.94 -0.12 -2.51
CA LEU A 78 -9.89 -0.70 -1.17
C LEU A 78 -9.66 -2.21 -1.24
N ALA A 79 -10.35 -2.91 -2.15
CA ALA A 79 -10.15 -4.34 -2.35
C ALA A 79 -8.71 -4.68 -2.80
N THR A 80 -8.13 -3.84 -3.65
CA THR A 80 -6.75 -4.00 -4.14
C THR A 80 -5.72 -3.71 -3.04
N ALA A 81 -5.91 -2.60 -2.31
CA ALA A 81 -5.06 -2.22 -1.19
C ALA A 81 -5.07 -3.30 -0.09
N GLU A 82 -6.23 -3.81 0.30
CA GLU A 82 -6.35 -4.90 1.30
C GLU A 82 -5.60 -6.18 0.89
N LYS A 83 -5.63 -6.50 -0.41
CA LYS A 83 -4.97 -7.69 -0.97
C LYS A 83 -3.46 -7.53 -1.06
N LEU A 84 -2.98 -6.34 -1.42
CA LEU A 84 -1.58 -6.08 -1.77
C LEU A 84 -0.81 -5.29 -0.70
N ARG A 85 -1.42 -4.90 0.42
CA ARG A 85 -0.78 -4.14 1.52
C ARG A 85 0.45 -4.80 2.16
N SER A 86 0.66 -6.09 1.89
CA SER A 86 1.87 -6.81 2.31
C SER A 86 3.08 -6.46 1.44
N ASP A 87 2.83 -6.12 0.17
CA ASP A 87 3.84 -5.95 -0.87
C ASP A 87 4.07 -4.46 -1.19
N TYR A 88 3.00 -3.65 -1.13
CA TYR A 88 3.03 -2.23 -1.43
C TYR A 88 2.32 -1.41 -0.35
N ASP A 89 2.75 -0.16 -0.18
CA ASP A 89 1.99 0.81 0.59
C ASP A 89 1.03 1.55 -0.35
N PHE A 90 -0.20 1.75 0.10
CA PHE A 90 -1.24 2.42 -0.66
C PHE A 90 -1.59 3.76 -0.03
N ALA A 91 -1.95 4.72 -0.86
CA ALA A 91 -2.52 5.97 -0.43
C ALA A 91 -3.54 6.50 -1.44
N HIS A 92 -4.36 7.44 -1.03
CA HIS A 92 -5.21 8.18 -1.95
C HIS A 92 -5.23 9.68 -1.62
N THR A 93 -5.56 10.48 -2.63
CA THR A 93 -5.80 11.92 -2.52
C THR A 93 -6.90 12.34 -3.49
N SER A 94 -7.62 13.43 -3.19
CA SER A 94 -8.49 14.09 -4.17
C SER A 94 -7.78 15.20 -4.95
N ASP A 95 -6.64 15.68 -4.44
CA ASP A 95 -5.84 16.73 -5.07
C ASP A 95 -4.50 16.18 -5.54
N ALA A 96 -4.37 16.09 -6.86
CA ALA A 96 -3.13 15.66 -7.51
C ALA A 96 -1.95 16.60 -7.22
N LYS A 97 -2.22 17.88 -6.90
CA LYS A 97 -1.18 18.90 -6.71
C LYS A 97 -0.34 18.66 -5.45
N LEU A 98 -0.89 17.96 -4.47
CA LEU A 98 -0.17 17.56 -3.25
C LEU A 98 0.95 16.55 -3.56
N LEU A 99 0.87 15.85 -4.69
CA LEU A 99 1.86 14.84 -5.03
C LEU A 99 3.08 15.45 -5.74
N PRO A 100 4.26 14.84 -5.59
CA PRO A 100 5.43 15.22 -6.37
C PRO A 100 5.12 15.13 -7.88
N ARG A 101 5.42 16.20 -8.62
CA ARG A 101 5.07 16.32 -10.05
C ARG A 101 3.55 16.21 -10.29
N GLY A 102 2.79 16.72 -9.34
CA GLY A 102 1.34 16.82 -9.38
C GLY A 102 0.87 17.82 -10.42
N GLU A 103 0.03 17.36 -11.34
CA GLU A 103 -0.70 18.22 -12.27
C GLU A 103 -2.19 17.94 -12.09
N SER A 104 -3.04 18.94 -12.32
CA SER A 104 -4.48 18.75 -12.27
C SER A 104 -4.90 17.65 -13.27
N VAL A 105 -5.57 16.63 -12.76
CA VAL A 105 -6.10 15.52 -13.57
C VAL A 105 -7.62 15.61 -13.64
N THR A 106 -8.19 15.26 -14.79
CA THR A 106 -9.62 15.39 -15.07
C THR A 106 -10.44 14.17 -14.64
N GLY A 107 -9.78 13.06 -14.33
CA GLY A 107 -10.40 11.78 -13.94
C GLY A 107 -9.51 11.02 -12.96
N PRO A 108 -9.95 9.82 -12.51
CA PRO A 108 -9.20 8.99 -11.58
C PRO A 108 -7.87 8.54 -12.21
N VAL A 109 -6.78 8.64 -11.45
CA VAL A 109 -5.44 8.26 -11.91
C VAL A 109 -4.70 7.51 -10.81
N VAL A 110 -4.06 6.40 -11.18
CA VAL A 110 -3.13 5.68 -10.31
C VAL A 110 -1.70 6.14 -10.60
N ARG A 111 -0.96 6.58 -9.58
CA ARG A 111 0.46 6.93 -9.68
C ARG A 111 1.28 6.00 -8.80
N LEU A 112 2.33 5.43 -9.38
CA LEU A 112 3.31 4.65 -8.65
C LEU A 112 4.54 5.52 -8.39
N PHE A 113 4.86 5.70 -7.11
CA PHE A 113 6.08 6.35 -6.67
C PHE A 113 7.06 5.29 -6.20
N SER A 114 8.28 5.37 -6.71
CA SER A 114 9.39 4.51 -6.29
C SER A 114 10.63 5.37 -6.27
N ASN A 115 11.37 5.34 -5.18
CA ASN A 115 12.69 5.95 -5.18
C ASN A 115 13.62 5.04 -6.02
N PRO A 116 14.32 5.54 -7.05
CA PRO A 116 15.36 4.75 -7.69
C PRO A 116 16.35 4.33 -6.61
N ARG A 117 16.52 3.03 -6.41
CA ARG A 117 17.66 2.54 -5.63
C ARG A 117 18.90 3.16 -6.26
N VAL A 118 19.60 3.99 -5.50
CA VAL A 118 20.99 4.30 -5.83
C VAL A 118 21.66 2.94 -5.88
N PRO A 119 22.22 2.50 -7.03
CA PRO A 119 23.02 1.29 -7.02
C PRO A 119 24.13 1.54 -6.01
N GLU A 120 24.23 0.67 -5.01
CA GLU A 120 25.38 0.63 -4.13
C GLU A 120 26.58 0.39 -5.04
N CYS A 121 27.36 1.45 -5.30
CA CYS A 121 28.58 1.36 -6.06
C CYS A 121 29.62 0.68 -5.17
N ASP A 122 29.71 -0.64 -5.29
CA ASP A 122 30.89 -1.41 -4.90
C ASP A 122 32.06 -1.15 -5.87
#